data_AF-A0A5W0P218-F1
#
_entry.id   AF-A0A5W0P218-F1
#
_cell.length_a   1.000
_cell.length_b   1.000
_cell.length_c   1.000
_cell.angle_alpha   90.00
_cell.angle_beta   90.00
_cell.angle_gamma   90.00
#
_symmetry.space_group_name_H-M   'P 1'
#
loop_
_entity.id
_entity.type
_entity.pdbx_description
1 polymer ?
#
loop_
_entity_poly.entity_id
_entity_poly.type
_entity_poly.pdbx_seq_one_letter_code
_entity_poly.pdbx_strand_id
1 'polypeptide(L)'
;MNKYRALITLSLIGTILVGCDNSKNDTNKQQLANDIVNSMVTVKGGRFQMGDFGPLVGEKLPFSPGLDNKPLHWVELSDFKITKNKVTWREFNVWLN
;
A
#
# COMPACT_ATOMS: atom_id res chain seq x y z
N MET A 1 57.35 -22.42 6.88
CA MET A 1 56.41 -22.13 5.77
C MET A 1 54.95 -22.49 6.07
N ASN A 2 54.63 -23.46 6.93
CA ASN A 2 53.23 -23.84 7.22
C ASN A 2 52.41 -22.83 8.05
N LYS A 3 53.04 -22.07 8.94
CA LYS A 3 52.34 -21.17 9.87
C LYS A 3 51.75 -19.94 9.18
N TYR A 4 52.49 -19.40 8.21
CA TYR A 4 52.03 -18.28 7.37
C TYR A 4 51.01 -18.73 6.30
N ARG A 5 51.11 -19.97 5.79
CA ARG A 5 50.09 -20.55 4.89
C ARG A 5 48.74 -20.71 5.61
N ALA A 6 48.75 -21.19 6.85
CA ALA A 6 47.54 -21.31 7.68
C ALA A 6 46.89 -19.94 7.99
N LEU A 7 47.72 -18.92 8.27
CA LEU A 7 47.25 -17.55 8.50
C LEU A 7 46.67 -16.90 7.24
N ILE A 8 47.28 -17.11 6.08
CA ILE A 8 46.78 -16.59 4.79
C ILE A 8 45.47 -17.28 4.40
N THR A 9 45.31 -18.59 4.66
CA THR A 9 44.06 -19.31 4.38
C THR A 9 42.91 -18.91 5.29
N LEU A 10 43.18 -18.53 6.55
CA LEU A 10 42.14 -18.10 7.50
C LEU A 10 41.60 -16.70 7.17
N SER A 11 42.44 -15.82 6.64
CA SER A 11 42.04 -14.47 6.20
C SER A 11 41.15 -14.49 4.95
N LEU A 12 41.28 -15.50 4.08
CA LEU A 12 40.53 -15.58 2.81
C LEU A 12 39.10 -16.14 2.98
N ILE A 13 38.84 -16.85 4.08
CA ILE A 13 37.52 -17.41 4.41
C ILE A 13 36.59 -16.34 5.04
N GLY A 14 37.16 -15.35 5.76
CA GLY A 14 36.40 -14.29 6.42
C GLY A 14 35.69 -13.31 5.48
N THR A 15 36.16 -13.18 4.23
CA THR A 15 35.59 -12.25 3.24
C THR A 15 34.38 -12.79 2.49
N ILE A 16 34.01 -14.08 2.67
CA ILE A 16 32.92 -14.72 1.92
C ILE A 16 31.55 -14.52 2.60
N LEU A 17 31.49 -14.05 3.85
CA LEU A 17 30.23 -13.92 4.59
C LEU A 17 29.57 -12.53 4.55
N VAL A 18 30.12 -11.56 3.81
CA VAL A 18 29.41 -10.29 3.56
C VAL A 18 28.48 -10.48 2.38
N GLY A 19 27.37 -11.18 2.61
CA GLY A 19 26.26 -11.24 1.65
C GLY A 19 25.61 -9.87 1.53
N CYS A 20 25.37 -9.40 0.29
CA CYS A 20 24.53 -8.21 0.05
C CYS A 20 23.12 -8.49 0.57
N ASP A 21 22.80 -7.89 1.71
CA ASP A 21 21.51 -8.05 2.37
C ASP A 21 20.50 -7.04 1.79
N ASN A 22 19.43 -7.55 1.17
CA ASN A 22 18.30 -6.74 0.71
C ASN A 22 17.42 -6.25 1.89
N SER A 23 17.76 -6.59 3.13
CA SER A 23 17.00 -6.23 4.35
C SER A 23 16.61 -4.77 4.45
N LYS A 24 17.43 -3.84 3.94
CA LYS A 24 17.10 -2.41 3.93
C LYS A 24 15.86 -2.10 3.10
N ASN A 25 15.69 -2.75 1.95
CA ASN A 25 14.53 -2.53 1.09
C ASN A 25 13.27 -3.14 1.71
N ASP A 26 13.39 -4.34 2.28
CA ASP A 26 12.27 -4.99 2.97
C ASP A 26 11.82 -4.20 4.20
N THR A 27 12.77 -3.62 4.94
CA THR A 27 12.47 -2.74 6.09
C THR A 27 11.73 -1.48 5.64
N ASN A 28 12.18 -0.84 4.55
CA ASN A 28 11.52 0.35 4.00
C ASN A 28 10.09 0.06 3.54
N LYS A 29 9.85 -1.11 2.91
CA LYS A 29 8.50 -1.51 2.47
C LYS A 29 7.58 -1.79 3.64
N GLN A 30 8.08 -2.47 4.67
CA GLN A 30 7.30 -2.71 5.89
C GLN A 30 6.99 -1.41 6.63
N GLN A 31 7.96 -0.50 6.73
CA GLN A 31 7.75 0.80 7.32
C GLN A 31 6.69 1.61 6.54
N LEU A 32 6.79 1.64 5.20
CA LEU A 32 5.79 2.27 4.35
C LEU A 32 4.39 1.68 4.56
N ALA A 33 4.26 0.35 4.61
CA ALA A 33 2.98 -0.31 4.83
C ALA A 33 2.37 0.09 6.18
N ASN A 34 3.20 0.12 7.24
CA ASN A 34 2.79 0.55 8.57
C ASN A 34 2.36 2.01 8.57
N ASP A 35 3.12 2.90 7.93
CA ASP A 35 2.79 4.32 7.83
C ASP A 35 1.45 4.55 7.11
N ILE A 36 1.21 3.82 6.01
CA ILE A 36 -0.06 3.87 5.27
C ILE A 36 -1.21 3.43 6.18
N VAL A 37 -1.10 2.26 6.82
CA VAL A 37 -2.14 1.71 7.72
C VAL A 37 -2.42 2.64 8.90
N ASN A 38 -1.37 3.21 9.50
CA ASN A 38 -1.49 4.14 10.63
C ASN A 38 -2.11 5.47 10.23
N SER A 39 -1.94 5.89 8.97
CA SER A 39 -2.53 7.13 8.43
C SER A 39 -4.00 7.00 8.00
N MET A 40 -4.53 5.78 7.94
CA MET A 40 -5.90 5.55 7.48
C MET A 40 -6.92 6.15 8.44
N VAL A 41 -7.99 6.67 7.87
CA VAL A 41 -9.13 7.20 8.63
C VAL A 41 -10.22 6.15 8.73
N THR A 42 -10.87 6.11 9.88
CA THR A 42 -12.07 5.27 10.08
C THR A 42 -13.27 5.95 9.44
N VAL A 43 -13.97 5.23 8.57
CA VAL A 43 -15.28 5.60 8.03
C VAL A 43 -16.31 4.78 8.80
N LYS A 44 -17.25 5.48 9.45
CA LYS A 44 -18.37 4.81 10.10
C LYS A 44 -19.24 4.15 9.04
N GLY A 45 -19.53 2.88 9.26
CA GLY A 45 -20.47 2.11 8.49
C GLY A 45 -21.89 2.63 8.66
N GLY A 46 -22.80 2.01 7.92
CA GLY A 46 -24.18 2.41 7.84
C GLY A 46 -24.75 2.14 6.45
N ARG A 47 -25.87 2.78 6.18
CA ARG A 47 -26.65 2.56 4.96
C ARG A 47 -26.57 3.77 4.06
N PHE A 48 -26.16 3.56 2.82
CA PHE A 48 -25.91 4.61 1.83
C PHE A 48 -26.59 4.29 0.51
N GLN A 49 -26.93 5.31 -0.28
CA GLN A 49 -27.35 5.11 -1.66
C GLN A 49 -26.12 5.15 -2.57
N MET A 50 -25.92 4.08 -3.34
CA MET A 50 -24.83 3.94 -4.29
C MET A 50 -25.38 3.96 -5.72
N GLY A 51 -24.71 4.71 -6.59
CA GLY A 51 -25.08 4.91 -7.99
C GLY A 51 -25.34 6.38 -8.32
N ASP A 52 -25.91 6.62 -9.50
CA ASP A 52 -26.27 7.95 -9.97
C ASP A 52 -27.47 8.51 -9.19
N PHE A 53 -27.20 9.38 -8.22
CA PHE A 53 -28.22 10.02 -7.39
C PHE A 53 -28.75 11.33 -7.98
N GLY A 54 -28.35 11.69 -9.21
CA GLY A 54 -28.81 12.89 -9.92
C GLY A 54 -30.34 13.04 -9.94
N PRO A 55 -31.13 11.98 -10.19
CA PRO A 55 -32.58 12.04 -10.13
C PRO A 55 -33.18 12.46 -8.77
N LEU A 56 -32.41 12.40 -7.68
CA LEU A 56 -32.85 12.78 -6.33
C LEU A 56 -32.52 14.24 -5.95
N VAL A 57 -31.68 14.93 -6.73
CA VAL A 57 -31.14 16.24 -6.36
C VAL A 57 -31.14 17.22 -7.55
N GLY A 58 -31.09 18.52 -7.27
CA GLY A 58 -30.96 19.55 -8.30
C GLY A 58 -32.03 19.48 -9.39
N GLU A 59 -31.61 19.52 -10.66
CA GLU A 59 -32.47 19.43 -11.85
C GLU A 59 -33.10 18.04 -12.07
N LYS A 60 -32.78 17.06 -11.21
CA LYS A 60 -33.30 15.68 -11.28
C LYS A 60 -32.91 14.93 -12.56
N LEU A 61 -31.79 15.31 -13.16
CA LEU A 61 -31.21 14.62 -14.31
C LEU A 61 -30.09 13.67 -13.86
N PRO A 62 -29.85 12.55 -14.56
CA PRO A 62 -28.68 11.70 -14.32
C PRO A 62 -27.39 12.50 -14.48
N PHE A 63 -26.42 12.31 -13.57
CA PHE A 63 -25.10 12.94 -13.70
C PHE A 63 -24.23 12.31 -14.78
N SER A 64 -24.55 11.08 -15.21
CA SER A 64 -23.80 10.37 -16.24
C SER A 64 -24.73 9.54 -17.14
N PRO A 65 -24.41 9.39 -18.44
CA PRO A 65 -25.11 8.49 -19.35
C PRO A 65 -24.76 7.00 -19.12
N GLY A 66 -23.74 6.70 -18.31
CA GLY A 66 -23.32 5.32 -18.04
C GLY A 66 -24.43 4.46 -17.44
N LEU A 67 -24.47 3.19 -17.82
CA LEU A 67 -25.44 2.22 -17.30
C LEU A 67 -24.90 1.43 -16.09
N ASP A 68 -23.59 1.42 -15.89
CA ASP A 68 -22.88 0.71 -14.82
C ASP A 68 -23.05 1.34 -13.43
N ASN A 69 -23.45 2.61 -13.38
CA ASN A 69 -23.76 3.32 -12.14
C ASN A 69 -25.28 3.38 -11.83
N LYS A 70 -26.08 2.60 -12.57
CA LYS A 70 -27.54 2.52 -12.43
C LYS A 70 -27.96 1.06 -12.14
N PRO A 71 -29.10 0.85 -11.44
CA PRO A 71 -29.90 1.87 -10.78
C PRO A 71 -29.24 2.33 -9.48
N LEU A 72 -29.66 3.51 -8.99
CA LEU A 72 -29.39 3.91 -7.63
C LEU A 72 -30.00 2.87 -6.67
N HIS A 73 -29.20 2.34 -5.74
CA HIS A 73 -29.65 1.31 -4.80
C HIS A 73 -29.02 1.47 -3.41
N TRP A 74 -29.63 0.84 -2.41
CA TRP A 74 -29.12 0.87 -1.04
C TRP A 74 -27.99 -0.15 -0.85
N VAL A 75 -26.91 0.29 -0.22
CA VAL A 75 -25.79 -0.54 0.23
C VAL A 75 -25.61 -0.34 1.72
N GLU A 76 -25.30 -1.43 2.42
CA GLU A 76 -24.95 -1.41 3.84
C GLU A 76 -23.49 -1.84 3.99
N LEU A 77 -22.71 -1.00 4.67
CA LEU A 77 -21.29 -1.23 4.90
C LEU A 77 -21.03 -1.28 6.40
N SER A 78 -20.19 -2.21 6.83
CA SER A 78 -19.59 -2.19 8.17
C SER A 78 -18.59 -1.03 8.30
N ASP A 79 -18.26 -0.65 9.53
CA ASP A 79 -17.14 0.27 9.79
C ASP A 79 -15.87 -0.23 9.08
N PHE A 80 -15.19 0.67 8.36
CA PHE A 80 -13.96 0.33 7.63
C PHE A 80 -12.93 1.45 7.74
N LYS A 81 -11.71 1.17 7.30
CA LYS A 81 -10.63 2.16 7.18
C LYS A 81 -10.28 2.38 5.72
N ILE A 82 -9.99 3.62 5.35
CA ILE A 82 -9.51 3.98 4.02
C ILE A 82 -8.37 5.00 4.14
N THR A 83 -7.47 5.03 3.16
CA THR A 83 -6.39 6.01 3.15
C THR A 83 -6.95 7.43 3.10
N LYS A 84 -6.42 8.32 3.94
CA LYS A 84 -6.83 9.73 3.96
C LYS A 84 -6.55 10.43 2.64
N ASN A 85 -5.44 10.06 1.99
CA ASN A 85 -4.98 10.60 0.73
C ASN A 85 -4.78 9.48 -0.30
N LYS A 86 -4.65 9.85 -1.57
CA LYS A 86 -4.21 8.93 -2.63
C LYS A 86 -2.75 8.53 -2.38
N VAL A 87 -2.43 7.27 -2.68
CA VAL A 87 -1.03 6.81 -2.71
C VAL A 87 -0.24 7.68 -3.68
N THR A 88 0.88 8.21 -3.21
CA THR A 88 1.74 9.10 -4.00
C THR A 88 2.72 8.29 -4.84
N TRP A 89 3.20 8.90 -5.93
CA TRP A 89 4.25 8.30 -6.77
C TRP A 89 5.51 7.93 -5.99
N ARG A 90 5.87 8.72 -4.98
CA ARG A 90 7.02 8.44 -4.12
C ARG A 90 6.83 7.16 -3.32
N GLU A 91 5.68 6.98 -2.68
CA GLU A 91 5.34 5.78 -1.92
C GLU A 91 5.29 4.55 -2.84
N PHE A 92 4.69 4.70 -4.02
CA PHE A 92 4.67 3.66 -5.03
C PHE A 92 6.09 3.24 -5.47
N ASN A 93 6.99 4.20 -5.68
CA ASN A 93 8.37 3.92 -6.05
C ASN A 93 9.17 3.27 -4.91
N VAL A 94 8.89 3.60 -3.64
CA VAL A 94 9.48 2.91 -2.48
C VAL A 94 9.01 1.45 -2.41
N TRP A 95 7.77 1.16 -2.82
CA TRP A 95 7.27 -0.21 -2.89
C TRP A 95 7.94 -1.04 -3.99
N LEU A 96 8.15 -0.44 -5.17
CA LEU A 96 8.72 -1.14 -6.34
C LEU A 96 10.22 -1.48 -6.20
N ASN A 97 10.99 -0.62 -5.54
CA ASN A 97 12.45 -0.75 -5.43
C ASN A 97 12.88 -1.41 -4.12
#